data_AF-A0A1V6GSG5-F1
#
_entry.id   AF-A0A1V6GSG5-F1
#
_cell.length_a   1.000
_cell.length_b   1.000
_cell.length_c   1.000
_cell.angle_alpha   90.00
_cell.angle_beta   90.00
_cell.angle_gamma   90.00
#
_symmetry.space_group_name_H-M   'P 1'
#
loop_
_entity.id
_entity.type
_entity.pdbx_description
1 polymer ?
#
loop_
_entity_poly.entity_id
_entity_poly.type
_entity_poly.pdbx_seq_one_letter_code
_entity_poly.pdbx_strand_id
1 'polypeptide(L)'
;MESDDFGATWKTAGGQVLATPLADKANPALVLEYESKGRNCYIKDVQFDSKGHPIILFVLSKGYQSGPANGPREWRTVRWTGTEWQERFTGIVSGNNYDTGPVYVESDTTWRIIGPTELGPQPYNPGGEIAMWLTEDAGTTWRKVRQMTAGSAMNHTYVRRPVNAHPDFYGFWADGHGRKPSASSLYFCNQKGDVFRLPAVMDGDFAQPEKVPAKE
;
A
#
# COMPACT_ATOMS: atom_id res chain seq x y z
N MET A 1 -0.88 16.84 -8.09
CA MET A 1 -0.85 18.25 -7.66
C MET A 1 -0.69 18.30 -6.15
N GLU A 2 -0.08 19.35 -5.64
CA GLU A 2 0.14 19.57 -4.20
C GLU A 2 -0.14 21.02 -3.81
N SER A 3 -0.32 21.26 -2.52
CA SER A 3 -0.41 22.58 -1.91
C SER A 3 0.43 22.58 -0.63
N ASP A 4 1.24 23.61 -0.47
CA ASP A 4 2.12 23.89 0.67
C ASP A 4 1.59 25.07 1.52
N ASP A 5 0.43 25.62 1.17
CA ASP A 5 -0.17 26.82 1.75
C ASP A 5 -1.64 26.61 2.16
N PHE A 6 -1.93 25.42 2.72
CA PHE A 6 -3.26 25.04 3.20
C PHE A 6 -4.38 25.11 2.15
N GLY A 7 -4.04 24.82 0.89
CA GLY A 7 -4.97 24.72 -0.23
C GLY A 7 -5.22 26.02 -0.98
N ALA A 8 -4.52 27.11 -0.64
CA ALA A 8 -4.69 28.40 -1.31
C ALA A 8 -4.11 28.40 -2.75
N THR A 9 -2.96 27.77 -2.94
CA THR A 9 -2.30 27.58 -4.24
C THR A 9 -2.08 26.10 -4.49
N TRP A 10 -2.29 25.69 -5.74
CA TRP A 10 -2.02 24.33 -6.18
C TRP A 10 -0.97 24.31 -7.27
N LYS A 11 -0.02 23.38 -7.16
CA LYS A 11 1.12 23.28 -8.08
C LYS A 11 1.27 21.86 -8.64
N THR A 12 1.88 21.75 -9.82
CA THR A 12 2.44 20.48 -10.31
C THR A 12 3.67 20.10 -9.49
N ALA A 13 4.15 18.86 -9.61
CA ALA A 13 5.41 18.44 -8.94
C ALA A 13 6.65 19.23 -9.43
N GLY A 14 6.58 19.84 -10.62
CA GLY A 14 7.60 20.75 -11.13
C GLY A 14 7.41 22.22 -10.71
N GLY A 15 6.44 22.51 -9.83
CA GLY A 15 6.20 23.86 -9.30
C GLY A 15 5.32 24.78 -10.16
N GLN A 16 4.78 24.31 -11.29
CA GLN A 16 3.87 25.11 -12.11
C GLN A 16 2.55 25.33 -11.34
N VAL A 17 2.18 26.60 -11.12
CA VAL A 17 0.88 26.96 -10.52
C VAL A 17 -0.26 26.56 -11.45
N LEU A 18 -1.29 25.93 -10.88
CA LEU A 18 -2.45 25.40 -11.58
C LEU A 18 -3.66 26.33 -11.42
N ALA A 19 -4.42 26.51 -12.49
CA ALA A 19 -5.74 27.12 -12.41
C ALA A 19 -6.75 26.07 -11.93
N THR A 20 -7.34 26.27 -10.76
CA THR A 20 -8.34 25.38 -10.16
C THR A 20 -9.76 25.91 -10.34
N PRO A 21 -10.80 25.05 -10.47
CA PRO A 21 -10.72 23.59 -10.47
C PRO A 21 -10.16 23.02 -11.78
N LEU A 22 -9.51 21.85 -11.71
CA LEU A 22 -9.12 21.11 -12.91
C LEU A 22 -10.36 20.47 -13.53
N ALA A 23 -10.78 20.97 -14.68
CA ALA A 23 -12.00 20.51 -15.37
C ALA A 23 -11.75 19.45 -16.45
N ASP A 24 -10.52 19.38 -16.99
CA ASP A 24 -10.13 18.41 -18.02
C ASP A 24 -9.18 17.35 -17.46
N LYS A 25 -9.34 16.10 -17.90
CA LYS A 25 -8.42 15.00 -17.58
C LYS A 25 -7.02 15.23 -18.16
N ALA A 26 -6.94 15.88 -19.33
CA ALA A 26 -5.72 16.36 -19.92
C ALA A 26 -5.38 17.73 -19.33
N ASN A 27 -4.53 17.72 -18.30
CA ASN A 27 -4.10 18.93 -17.61
C ASN A 27 -2.62 18.80 -17.17
N PRO A 28 -1.95 19.90 -16.79
CA PRO A 28 -0.54 19.88 -16.41
C PRO A 28 -0.20 19.02 -15.18
N ALA A 29 -1.19 18.64 -14.36
CA ALA A 29 -1.00 17.77 -13.21
C ALA A 29 -1.11 16.27 -13.52
N LEU A 30 -1.43 15.90 -14.77
CA LEU A 30 -1.48 14.50 -15.21
C LEU A 30 -0.07 13.88 -15.14
N VAL A 31 0.06 12.82 -14.35
CA VAL A 31 1.34 12.11 -14.14
C VAL A 31 1.51 10.98 -15.16
N LEU A 32 0.52 10.09 -15.25
CA LEU A 32 0.48 8.96 -16.17
C LEU A 32 -0.96 8.76 -16.66
N GLU A 33 -1.10 8.36 -17.92
CA GLU A 33 -2.37 8.08 -18.57
C GLU A 33 -2.54 6.56 -18.80
N TYR A 34 -3.69 6.02 -18.42
CA TYR A 34 -4.01 4.59 -18.45
C TYR A 34 -5.39 4.24 -19.02
N GLU A 35 -6.29 5.22 -19.18
CA GLU A 35 -7.62 5.04 -19.76
C GLU A 35 -7.52 4.56 -21.21
N SER A 36 -6.67 5.20 -22.02
CA SER A 36 -6.45 4.80 -23.43
C SER A 36 -5.83 3.40 -23.55
N LYS A 37 -5.17 2.93 -22.48
CA LYS A 37 -4.56 1.59 -22.39
C LYS A 37 -5.53 0.54 -21.85
N GLY A 38 -6.78 0.91 -21.54
CA GLY A 38 -7.78 0.01 -20.95
C GLY A 38 -7.35 -0.55 -19.60
N ARG A 39 -6.60 0.23 -18.79
CA ARG A 39 -6.11 -0.18 -17.48
C ARG A 39 -6.76 0.65 -16.38
N ASN A 40 -7.17 0.00 -15.29
CA ASN A 40 -7.65 0.69 -14.10
C ASN A 40 -6.50 0.90 -13.11
N CYS A 41 -6.37 2.12 -12.58
CA CYS A 41 -5.38 2.52 -11.59
C CYS A 41 -6.02 2.77 -10.22
N TYR A 42 -5.46 2.17 -9.17
CA TYR A 42 -5.93 2.32 -7.79
C TYR A 42 -4.77 2.76 -6.90
N ILE A 43 -4.74 4.05 -6.52
CA ILE A 43 -3.71 4.60 -5.64
C ILE A 43 -3.81 3.94 -4.25
N LYS A 44 -2.66 3.57 -3.69
CA LYS A 44 -2.54 2.91 -2.38
C LYS A 44 -1.92 3.80 -1.34
N ASP A 45 -0.85 4.50 -1.71
CA ASP A 45 -0.15 5.39 -0.81
C ASP A 45 0.64 6.46 -1.57
N VAL A 46 0.93 7.56 -0.89
CA VAL A 46 1.80 8.63 -1.38
C VAL A 46 2.78 9.00 -0.27
N GLN A 47 4.06 8.95 -0.57
CA GLN A 47 5.16 9.39 0.29
C GLN A 47 6.05 10.38 -0.45
N PHE A 48 7.04 10.92 0.25
CA PHE A 48 8.03 11.81 -0.32
C PHE A 48 9.44 11.31 0.02
N ASP A 49 10.39 11.53 -0.88
CA ASP A 49 11.81 11.34 -0.59
C ASP A 49 12.38 12.47 0.28
N SER A 50 13.68 12.42 0.59
CA SER A 50 14.33 13.45 1.43
C SER A 50 14.34 14.86 0.81
N LYS A 51 14.08 14.97 -0.50
CA LYS A 51 14.01 16.24 -1.24
C LYS A 51 12.57 16.73 -1.41
N GLY A 52 11.59 16.02 -0.84
CA GLY A 52 10.18 16.36 -1.00
C GLY A 52 9.61 15.97 -2.36
N HIS A 53 10.25 15.06 -3.11
CA HIS A 53 9.66 14.56 -4.35
C HIS A 53 8.66 13.43 -4.08
N PRO A 54 7.47 13.47 -4.68
CA PRO A 54 6.44 12.45 -4.44
C PRO A 54 6.81 11.09 -5.03
N ILE A 55 6.51 10.05 -4.25
CA ILE A 55 6.53 8.62 -4.60
C ILE A 55 5.12 8.08 -4.37
N ILE A 56 4.49 7.58 -5.43
CA ILE A 56 3.12 7.08 -5.41
C ILE A 56 3.15 5.57 -5.60
N LEU A 57 2.54 4.83 -4.69
CA LEU A 57 2.28 3.40 -4.82
C LEU A 57 0.85 3.21 -5.32
N PHE A 58 0.67 2.37 -6.34
CA PHE A 58 -0.64 2.08 -6.91
C PHE A 58 -0.73 0.65 -7.45
N VAL A 59 -1.97 0.18 -7.65
CA VAL A 59 -2.26 -1.09 -8.30
C VAL A 59 -2.82 -0.84 -9.69
N LEU A 60 -2.25 -1.50 -10.69
CA LEU A 60 -2.70 -1.45 -12.08
C LEU A 60 -3.34 -2.78 -12.48
N SER A 61 -4.56 -2.74 -13.03
CA SER A 61 -5.35 -3.95 -13.37
C SER A 61 -5.97 -3.85 -14.76
N LYS A 62 -6.53 -4.96 -15.27
CA LYS A 62 -7.23 -5.01 -16.56
C LYS A 62 -8.75 -4.78 -16.46
N GLY A 63 -9.28 -4.56 -15.27
CA GLY A 63 -10.72 -4.41 -15.05
C GLY A 63 -11.09 -4.36 -13.57
N TYR A 64 -12.33 -3.94 -13.29
CA TYR A 64 -12.82 -3.72 -11.92
C TYR A 64 -13.36 -4.99 -11.25
N GLN A 65 -13.78 -5.99 -12.03
CA GLN A 65 -14.39 -7.20 -11.48
C GLN A 65 -13.37 -7.99 -10.64
N SER A 66 -13.85 -8.49 -9.50
CA SER A 66 -13.12 -9.42 -8.65
C SER A 66 -12.96 -10.78 -9.35
N GLY A 67 -12.04 -11.61 -8.86
CA GLY A 67 -11.73 -12.90 -9.46
C GLY A 67 -10.48 -12.88 -10.35
N PRO A 68 -10.04 -14.04 -10.85
CA PRO A 68 -8.78 -14.17 -11.58
C PRO A 68 -8.76 -13.48 -12.95
N ALA A 69 -9.92 -13.32 -13.61
CA ALA A 69 -10.01 -12.94 -15.02
C ALA A 69 -9.30 -11.61 -15.39
N ASN A 70 -9.35 -10.60 -14.52
CA ASN A 70 -8.73 -9.29 -14.78
C ASN A 70 -7.28 -9.18 -14.23
N GLY A 71 -6.63 -10.32 -13.95
CA GLY A 71 -5.25 -10.38 -13.49
C GLY A 71 -4.20 -10.15 -14.59
N PRO A 72 -2.93 -9.93 -14.21
CA PRO A 72 -2.46 -9.68 -12.84
C PRO A 72 -2.87 -8.29 -12.31
N ARG A 73 -2.86 -8.12 -10.99
CA ARG A 73 -2.99 -6.81 -10.33
C ARG A 73 -1.60 -6.39 -9.90
N GLU A 74 -0.98 -5.55 -10.71
CA GLU A 74 0.43 -5.18 -10.59
C GLU A 74 0.58 -4.05 -9.59
N TRP A 75 1.36 -4.25 -8.54
CA TRP A 75 1.78 -3.16 -7.67
C TRP A 75 2.91 -2.41 -8.37
N ARG A 76 2.75 -1.10 -8.51
CA ARG A 76 3.65 -0.21 -9.25
C ARG A 76 3.96 1.03 -8.43
N THR A 77 5.15 1.56 -8.62
CA THR A 77 5.53 2.87 -8.10
C THR A 77 5.69 3.85 -9.24
N VAL A 78 5.35 5.11 -8.99
CA VAL A 78 5.76 6.23 -9.84
C VAL A 78 6.35 7.31 -8.95
N ARG A 79 7.54 7.81 -9.29
CA ARG A 79 8.21 8.86 -8.51
C ARG A 79 8.59 10.03 -9.37
N TRP A 80 8.57 11.23 -8.81
CA TRP A 80 9.18 12.40 -9.43
C TRP A 80 10.68 12.43 -9.09
N THR A 81 11.54 12.66 -10.08
CA THR A 81 13.00 12.72 -9.87
C THR A 81 13.52 14.14 -9.63
N GLY A 82 12.64 15.14 -9.72
CA GLY A 82 13.00 16.56 -9.84
C GLY A 82 12.86 17.07 -11.27
N THR A 83 12.94 16.18 -12.28
CA THR A 83 12.87 16.55 -13.70
C THR A 83 11.87 15.71 -14.50
N GLU A 84 11.63 14.47 -14.11
CA GLU A 84 10.73 13.56 -14.81
C GLU A 84 10.01 12.60 -13.87
N TRP A 85 8.91 12.02 -14.36
CA TRP A 85 8.21 10.94 -13.66
C TRP A 85 8.77 9.58 -14.10
N GLN A 86 9.14 8.75 -13.14
CA GLN A 86 9.67 7.42 -13.37
C GLN A 86 8.71 6.36 -12.82
N GLU A 87 8.01 5.65 -13.71
CA GLU A 87 7.14 4.51 -13.38
C GLU A 87 7.94 3.20 -13.35
N ARG A 88 7.68 2.34 -12.35
CA ARG A 88 8.28 1.01 -12.23
C ARG A 88 7.25 -0.03 -11.80
N PHE A 89 7.32 -1.20 -12.44
CA PHE A 89 6.69 -2.40 -11.92
C PHE A 89 7.55 -2.97 -10.80
N THR A 90 6.95 -3.25 -9.64
CA THR A 90 7.68 -3.76 -8.48
C THR A 90 8.04 -5.25 -8.59
N GLY A 91 7.41 -5.99 -9.53
CA GLY A 91 7.44 -7.46 -9.53
C GLY A 91 6.38 -8.09 -8.61
N ILE A 92 5.65 -7.30 -7.84
CA ILE A 92 4.65 -7.75 -6.87
C ILE A 92 3.26 -7.74 -7.53
N VAL A 93 2.52 -8.83 -7.35
CA VAL A 93 1.13 -8.97 -7.79
C VAL A 93 0.24 -9.41 -6.64
N SER A 94 -1.02 -8.98 -6.62
CA SER A 94 -1.98 -9.41 -5.60
C SER A 94 -3.32 -9.87 -6.20
N GLY A 95 -4.23 -10.33 -5.34
CA GLY A 95 -5.48 -10.97 -5.76
C GLY A 95 -6.59 -9.99 -6.15
N ASN A 96 -6.55 -8.75 -5.66
CA ASN A 96 -7.66 -7.82 -5.77
C ASN A 96 -7.18 -6.37 -5.95
N ASN A 97 -7.98 -5.56 -6.66
CA ASN A 97 -7.71 -4.14 -6.89
C ASN A 97 -7.73 -3.31 -5.60
N TYR A 98 -8.40 -3.79 -4.55
CA TYR A 98 -8.53 -3.12 -3.26
C TYR A 98 -7.49 -3.59 -2.22
N ASP A 99 -6.61 -4.52 -2.58
CA ASP A 99 -5.47 -4.89 -1.74
C ASP A 99 -4.65 -3.63 -1.47
N THR A 100 -4.47 -3.32 -0.19
CA THR A 100 -3.96 -2.01 0.23
C THR A 100 -2.95 -2.18 1.34
N GLY A 101 -1.82 -1.48 1.15
CA GLY A 101 -0.74 -1.38 2.11
C GLY A 101 0.10 -0.14 1.79
N PRO A 102 0.81 0.42 2.78
CA PRO A 102 1.64 1.60 2.60
C PRO A 102 2.98 1.27 1.95
N VAL A 103 3.62 2.30 1.42
CA VAL A 103 5.07 2.31 1.16
C VAL A 103 5.75 3.12 2.26
N TYR A 104 6.80 2.58 2.84
CA TYR A 104 7.67 3.27 3.80
C TYR A 104 8.92 3.73 3.06
N VAL A 105 9.23 5.02 3.10
CA VAL A 105 10.47 5.58 2.55
C VAL A 105 11.41 5.80 3.73
N GLU A 106 12.27 4.82 4.00
CA GLU A 106 13.19 4.84 5.16
C GLU A 106 14.46 5.61 4.85
N SER A 107 14.85 5.64 3.58
CA SER A 107 15.88 6.51 3.01
C SER A 107 15.59 6.74 1.51
N ASP A 108 16.42 7.52 0.82
CA ASP A 108 16.30 7.74 -0.63
C ASP A 108 16.43 6.44 -1.45
N THR A 109 17.01 5.37 -0.89
CA THR A 109 17.23 4.09 -1.57
C THR A 109 16.48 2.92 -0.93
N THR A 110 16.23 2.96 0.38
CA THR A 110 15.63 1.84 1.13
C THR A 110 14.16 2.08 1.38
N TRP A 111 13.30 1.34 0.68
CA TRP A 111 11.85 1.43 0.85
C TRP A 111 11.24 0.08 1.17
N ARG A 112 10.12 0.09 1.89
CA ARG A 112 9.40 -1.12 2.29
C ARG A 112 7.95 -1.04 1.84
N ILE A 113 7.37 -2.16 1.45
CA ILE A 113 5.92 -2.32 1.29
C ILE A 113 5.47 -3.40 2.28
N ILE A 114 4.39 -3.12 3.01
CA ILE A 114 3.71 -4.11 3.85
C ILE A 114 2.26 -4.14 3.41
N GLY A 115 1.78 -5.29 2.93
CA GLY A 115 0.41 -5.39 2.44
C GLY A 115 -0.03 -6.81 2.13
N PRO A 116 -1.32 -7.00 1.82
CA PRO A 116 -1.90 -8.30 1.48
C PRO A 116 -1.55 -8.69 0.04
N THR A 117 -0.28 -8.98 -0.22
CA THR A 117 0.21 -9.33 -1.56
C THR A 117 0.14 -10.83 -1.85
N GLU A 118 -0.24 -11.63 -0.87
CA GLU A 118 -0.34 -13.08 -1.00
C GLU A 118 -1.80 -13.50 -0.94
N LEU A 119 -2.18 -14.53 -1.69
CA LEU A 119 -3.55 -15.03 -1.63
C LEU A 119 -3.84 -15.60 -0.24
N GLY A 120 -4.92 -15.13 0.35
CA GLY A 120 -5.47 -15.66 1.59
C GLY A 120 -6.56 -16.72 1.36
N PRO A 121 -7.26 -17.10 2.43
CA PRO A 121 -8.30 -18.14 2.43
C PRO A 121 -9.55 -17.79 1.61
N GLN A 122 -9.78 -16.50 1.31
CA GLN A 122 -10.82 -16.05 0.37
C GLN A 122 -10.16 -15.41 -0.86
N PRO A 123 -9.57 -16.21 -1.77
CA PRO A 123 -8.81 -15.68 -2.88
C PRO A 123 -9.68 -14.79 -3.77
N TYR A 124 -9.08 -13.70 -4.24
CA TYR A 124 -9.69 -12.68 -5.09
C TYR A 124 -10.83 -11.85 -4.47
N ASN A 125 -11.19 -12.08 -3.20
CA ASN A 125 -11.84 -11.05 -2.39
C ASN A 125 -10.77 -10.07 -1.88
N PRO A 126 -11.12 -8.84 -1.45
CA PRO A 126 -10.14 -7.91 -0.89
C PRO A 126 -9.31 -8.54 0.24
N GLY A 127 -8.02 -8.23 0.24
CA GLY A 127 -7.07 -8.76 1.21
C GLY A 127 -6.54 -10.14 0.87
N GLY A 128 -5.79 -10.68 1.82
CA GLY A 128 -5.09 -11.94 1.69
C GLY A 128 -4.17 -12.17 2.87
N GLU A 129 -3.03 -12.82 2.66
CA GLU A 129 -1.98 -12.88 3.67
C GLU A 129 -1.04 -11.68 3.52
N ILE A 130 -0.54 -11.16 4.63
CA ILE A 130 0.38 -10.03 4.67
C ILE A 130 1.79 -10.51 4.36
N ALA A 131 2.48 -9.79 3.49
CA ALA A 131 3.91 -9.94 3.26
C ALA A 131 4.62 -8.59 3.33
N MET A 132 5.92 -8.67 3.60
CA MET A 132 6.83 -7.54 3.61
C MET A 132 7.80 -7.65 2.44
N TRP A 133 7.92 -6.55 1.69
CA TRP A 133 8.83 -6.41 0.57
C TRP A 133 9.79 -5.26 0.80
N LEU A 134 11.03 -5.42 0.36
CA LEU A 134 12.10 -4.44 0.52
C LEU A 134 12.77 -4.16 -0.83
N THR A 135 13.04 -2.89 -1.07
CA THR A 135 13.97 -2.41 -2.09
C THR A 135 15.09 -1.65 -1.39
N GLU A 136 16.29 -1.73 -1.94
CA GLU A 136 17.48 -0.98 -1.48
C GLU A 136 18.11 -0.18 -2.63
N ASP A 137 17.37 -0.04 -3.74
CA ASP A 137 17.79 0.63 -4.98
C ASP A 137 16.71 1.60 -5.50
N ALA A 138 16.03 2.27 -4.57
CA ALA A 138 14.98 3.26 -4.83
C ALA A 138 13.82 2.70 -5.67
N GLY A 139 13.41 1.47 -5.38
CA GLY A 139 12.28 0.79 -6.01
C GLY A 139 12.59 0.22 -7.40
N THR A 140 13.86 0.03 -7.76
CA THR A 140 14.24 -0.62 -9.03
C THR A 140 13.98 -2.11 -8.96
N THR A 141 14.41 -2.75 -7.87
CA THR A 141 14.17 -4.17 -7.59
C THR A 141 13.56 -4.35 -6.21
N TRP A 142 12.69 -5.35 -6.09
CA TRP A 142 12.03 -5.69 -4.84
C TRP A 142 12.21 -7.17 -4.54
N ARG A 143 12.37 -7.48 -3.26
CA ARG A 143 12.34 -8.87 -2.77
C ARG A 143 11.37 -9.00 -1.61
N LYS A 144 10.70 -10.15 -1.54
CA LYS A 144 9.92 -10.51 -0.36
C LYS A 144 10.91 -10.83 0.74
N VAL A 145 10.91 -10.05 1.81
CA VAL A 145 11.79 -10.27 2.97
C VAL A 145 11.08 -11.06 4.07
N ARG A 146 9.75 -11.08 4.08
CA ARG A 146 8.98 -11.84 5.07
C ARG A 146 7.56 -12.18 4.61
N GLN A 147 7.12 -13.41 4.88
CA GLN A 147 5.72 -13.79 4.93
C GLN A 147 5.21 -13.51 6.35
N MET A 148 4.42 -12.46 6.54
CA MET A 148 4.05 -11.98 7.88
C MET A 148 2.87 -12.74 8.49
N THR A 149 1.94 -13.19 7.65
CA THR A 149 0.83 -14.07 8.05
C THR A 149 0.72 -15.25 7.09
N ALA A 150 0.16 -16.37 7.55
CA ALA A 150 -0.07 -17.55 6.71
C ALA A 150 -1.10 -18.47 7.34
N GLY A 151 -1.88 -19.16 6.49
CA GLY A 151 -2.84 -20.16 6.96
C GLY A 151 -3.99 -19.55 7.76
N SER A 152 -4.27 -18.27 7.56
CA SER A 152 -5.31 -17.54 8.25
C SER A 152 -6.67 -18.07 7.83
N ALA A 153 -7.67 -17.96 8.71
CA ALA A 153 -9.06 -18.32 8.38
C ALA A 153 -9.78 -17.19 7.60
N MET A 154 -9.27 -15.97 7.71
CA MET A 154 -9.82 -14.74 7.13
C MET A 154 -8.73 -13.97 6.40
N ASN A 155 -9.12 -13.20 5.37
CA ASN A 155 -8.18 -12.31 4.69
C ASN A 155 -7.81 -11.14 5.61
N HIS A 156 -6.53 -10.81 5.68
CA HIS A 156 -6.04 -9.55 6.22
C HIS A 156 -6.09 -8.47 5.14
N THR A 157 -6.46 -7.25 5.51
CA THR A 157 -6.56 -6.17 4.52
C THR A 157 -6.31 -4.78 5.09
N TYR A 158 -6.09 -3.82 4.20
CA TYR A 158 -6.00 -2.40 4.50
C TYR A 158 -4.93 -2.06 5.55
N VAL A 159 -3.70 -2.50 5.32
CA VAL A 159 -2.57 -2.14 6.20
C VAL A 159 -2.36 -0.63 6.13
N ARG A 160 -2.16 -0.02 7.30
CA ARG A 160 -1.86 1.40 7.45
C ARG A 160 -0.55 1.58 8.20
N ARG A 161 0.25 2.56 7.77
CA ARG A 161 1.43 3.00 8.50
C ARG A 161 1.04 4.02 9.56
N PRO A 162 1.64 3.97 10.77
CA PRO A 162 1.56 5.07 11.72
C PRO A 162 2.30 6.32 11.20
N VAL A 163 1.92 7.48 11.73
CA VAL A 163 2.70 8.72 11.56
C VAL A 163 3.81 8.71 12.62
N ASN A 164 5.04 9.06 12.23
CA ASN A 164 6.21 8.99 13.11
C ASN A 164 6.35 7.61 13.78
N ALA A 165 6.32 6.56 12.96
CA ALA A 165 6.24 5.18 13.43
C ALA A 165 7.40 4.83 14.38
N HIS A 166 7.06 4.28 15.54
CA HIS A 166 8.03 3.65 16.42
C HIS A 166 8.42 2.28 15.83
N PRO A 167 9.69 1.81 15.94
CA PRO A 167 10.08 0.51 15.41
C PRO A 167 9.25 -0.67 15.93
N ASP A 168 8.63 -0.57 17.11
CA ASP A 168 7.76 -1.62 17.68
C ASP A 168 6.29 -1.51 17.27
N PHE A 169 5.87 -0.42 16.62
CA PHE A 169 4.53 -0.23 16.09
C PHE A 169 4.63 0.41 14.71
N TYR A 170 4.71 -0.44 13.69
CA TYR A 170 5.13 -0.07 12.35
C TYR A 170 4.03 -0.24 11.30
N GLY A 171 3.03 -1.08 11.57
CA GLY A 171 1.85 -1.25 10.71
C GLY A 171 0.65 -1.70 11.53
N PHE A 172 -0.56 -1.33 11.10
CA PHE A 172 -1.81 -1.68 11.77
C PHE A 172 -2.89 -2.07 10.74
N TRP A 173 -3.64 -3.14 11.00
CA TRP A 173 -4.67 -3.63 10.08
C TRP A 173 -5.71 -4.51 10.79
N ALA A 174 -6.70 -4.97 10.03
CA ALA A 174 -7.71 -5.91 10.50
C ALA A 174 -7.87 -7.10 9.53
N ASP A 175 -8.51 -8.16 10.00
CA ASP A 175 -8.96 -9.27 9.15
C ASP A 175 -10.49 -9.30 8.99
N GLY A 176 -10.96 -10.10 8.05
CA GLY A 176 -12.38 -10.37 7.87
C GLY A 176 -12.65 -11.37 6.75
N HIS A 177 -13.80 -12.05 6.83
CA HIS A 177 -14.18 -13.03 5.82
C HIS A 177 -14.93 -12.37 4.66
N GLY A 178 -14.33 -12.35 3.46
CA GLY A 178 -14.89 -11.63 2.30
C GLY A 178 -16.18 -12.21 1.68
N ARG A 179 -16.76 -13.27 2.24
CA ARG A 179 -17.92 -14.00 1.66
C ARG A 179 -19.05 -14.36 2.64
N LYS A 180 -18.89 -14.04 3.92
CA LYS A 180 -19.90 -14.25 4.98
C LYS A 180 -19.58 -13.35 6.16
N PRO A 181 -20.54 -13.02 7.03
CA PRO A 181 -20.25 -12.36 8.29
C PRO A 181 -19.20 -13.14 9.09
N SER A 182 -18.30 -12.41 9.74
CA SER A 182 -17.27 -12.96 10.62
C SER A 182 -16.95 -11.97 11.73
N ALA A 183 -16.29 -12.46 12.79
CA ALA A 183 -15.52 -11.59 13.65
C ALA A 183 -14.40 -10.89 12.85
N SER A 184 -13.82 -9.85 13.45
CA SER A 184 -12.64 -9.16 12.94
C SER A 184 -11.70 -8.92 14.10
N SER A 185 -10.42 -9.19 13.89
CA SER A 185 -9.35 -8.95 14.86
C SER A 185 -8.48 -7.81 14.39
N LEU A 186 -7.91 -7.07 15.33
CA LEU A 186 -6.96 -5.99 15.06
C LEU A 186 -5.53 -6.51 15.22
N TYR A 187 -4.67 -6.15 14.29
CA TYR A 187 -3.28 -6.59 14.24
C TYR A 187 -2.35 -5.40 14.12
N PHE A 188 -1.15 -5.55 14.65
CA PHE A 188 -0.04 -4.67 14.37
C PHE A 188 1.26 -5.44 14.16
N CYS A 189 2.27 -4.76 13.63
CA CYS A 189 3.61 -5.32 13.50
C CYS A 189 4.69 -4.37 14.00
N ASN A 190 5.85 -4.93 14.32
CA ASN A 190 7.08 -4.16 14.44
C ASN A 190 7.77 -4.02 13.07
N GLN A 191 8.83 -3.21 13.00
CA GLN A 191 9.59 -2.94 11.78
C GLN A 191 10.27 -4.19 11.21
N LYS A 192 10.60 -5.16 12.07
CA LYS A 192 11.17 -6.47 11.70
C LYS A 192 10.13 -7.43 11.10
N GLY A 193 8.85 -7.07 11.17
CA GLY A 193 7.74 -7.84 10.63
C GLY A 193 7.22 -8.95 11.56
N ASP A 194 7.54 -8.91 12.85
CA ASP A 194 6.79 -9.71 13.82
C ASP A 194 5.37 -9.15 13.95
N VAL A 195 4.39 -10.06 13.95
CA VAL A 195 2.97 -9.71 13.96
C VAL A 195 2.37 -10.01 15.33
N PHE A 196 1.50 -9.11 15.78
CA PHE A 196 0.79 -9.19 17.04
C PHE A 196 -0.70 -8.95 16.80
N ARG A 197 -1.54 -9.72 17.48
CA ARG A 197 -3.00 -9.58 17.48
C ARG A 197 -3.46 -8.99 18.80
N LEU A 198 -4.29 -7.96 18.74
CA LEU A 198 -4.94 -7.43 19.95
C LEU A 198 -6.01 -8.42 20.43
N PRO A 199 -6.15 -8.62 21.76
CA PRO A 199 -7.16 -9.50 22.30
C PRO A 199 -8.56 -8.92 22.05
N ALA A 200 -9.52 -9.80 21.72
CA ALA A 200 -10.90 -9.39 21.46
C ALA A 200 -11.65 -8.94 22.73
N VAL A 201 -11.20 -9.40 23.90
CA VAL A 201 -11.74 -9.06 25.22
C VAL A 201 -10.58 -8.63 26.10
N MET A 202 -10.77 -7.55 26.84
CA MET A 202 -9.82 -7.04 27.82
C MET A 202 -10.50 -7.01 29.19
N ASP A 203 -9.88 -7.60 30.20
CA ASP A 203 -10.41 -7.64 31.58
C ASP A 203 -9.96 -6.44 32.45
N GLY A 204 -9.34 -5.43 31.82
CA GLY A 204 -8.88 -4.20 32.46
C GLY A 204 -8.37 -3.19 31.43
N ASP A 205 -7.76 -2.10 31.90
CA ASP A 205 -7.30 -0.98 31.06
C ASP A 205 -6.19 -1.38 30.07
N PHE A 206 -5.46 -2.47 30.36
CA PHE A 206 -4.38 -2.99 29.54
C PHE A 206 -4.49 -4.50 29.36
N ALA A 207 -4.10 -4.97 28.19
CA ALA A 207 -3.96 -6.39 27.89
C ALA A 207 -2.73 -6.62 26.99
N GLN A 208 -2.09 -7.76 27.17
CA GLN A 208 -0.94 -8.14 26.35
C GLN A 208 -1.42 -8.64 24.98
N PRO A 209 -0.79 -8.19 23.88
CA PRO A 209 -1.13 -8.69 22.56
C PRO A 209 -0.53 -10.08 22.31
N GLU A 210 -1.21 -10.86 21.49
CA GLU A 210 -0.81 -12.23 21.15
C GLU A 210 0.15 -12.21 19.97
N LYS A 211 1.36 -12.78 20.11
CA LYS A 211 2.27 -12.93 18.98
C LYS A 211 1.73 -13.95 17.97
N VAL A 212 1.61 -13.56 16.71
CA VAL A 212 1.18 -14.44 15.62
C VAL A 212 2.41 -15.16 15.05
N PRO A 213 2.40 -16.50 14.93
CA PRO A 213 3.51 -17.24 14.32
C PRO A 213 3.71 -16.83 12.86
N ALA A 214 4.96 -16.54 12.49
CA ALA A 214 5.33 -16.39 11.09
C ALA A 214 5.52 -17.78 10.45
N LYS A 215 5.33 -17.87 9.14
CA LYS A 215 5.72 -19.05 8.37
C LYS A 215 7.22 -18.94 8.03
N GLU A 216 8.00 -19.94 8.41
CA GLU A 216 9.41 -20.11 8.04
C GLU A 216 9.58 -20.32 6.53
#